data_AF-A0A495LIW0-F1
#
_entry.id   AF-A0A495LIW0-F1
#
_cell.length_a   1.000
_cell.length_b   1.000
_cell.length_c   1.000
_cell.angle_alpha   90.00
_cell.angle_beta   90.00
_cell.angle_gamma   90.00
#
_symmetry.space_group_name_H-M   'P 1'
#
loop_
_entity.id
_entity.type
_entity.pdbx_description
1 polymer ?
#
loop_
_entity_poly.entity_id
_entity_poly.type
_entity_poly.pdbx_seq_one_letter_code
_entity_poly.pdbx_strand_id
1 'polypeptide(L)'
;MEINTRKGSYYVYLPTKLYKKIVELSEENEQIDLGLTAFLLHLIIKGKFKDKELETGSEWVKLCSRILRTYDCKKYKTSYHLRFLKEKGIIDSLSYIKNIKGKKDECAKHKILEQYLNPENDTISATDSKIFMQEYEVKNKQVIKQNQNRINQRKGVAQYKTEHLTKWLNSSGFSMNIDSASKYVDKEYSTTNDLEKKKKGRTAKKMKRLIAINEFKNLSSKYSREGKDDRLHSYFTSLPSDLKQFVTYEGQSLKEADIKSSQPFILTVILGIIKEEYHYEITKFKQVSEKRFSKRLFKRISRLINIYEEEEYVLDIRSICYNITIMLRETSKPFDFTEIDRFISLIHSEDIYAYVGENLLKSGAIWFKRSKFFVRLFDKEKKIYRIHDFDNLRKCAKKITINALYASPKKSRVKALQDFKILFPEVTKLLDVMKQSKKAELPILMQRIEAKCVLDHCSKKISKKHPEMLLIARHDSLVTTEDKFELMKKEFNELLNDYFDIDVVLGEELWEEKVS
;
A
#
# COMPACT_ATOMS: atom_id res chain seq x y z
N MET A 1 -9.03 -16.12 -23.77
CA MET A 1 -8.44 -17.26 -23.05
C MET A 1 -9.01 -17.29 -21.64
N GLU A 2 -9.77 -18.35 -21.34
CA GLU A 2 -10.46 -18.57 -20.08
C GLU A 2 -9.47 -18.72 -18.92
N ILE A 3 -9.69 -17.95 -17.86
CA ILE A 3 -8.89 -18.06 -16.65
C ILE A 3 -9.70 -18.91 -15.69
N ASN A 4 -9.32 -20.19 -15.62
CA ASN A 4 -9.84 -21.15 -14.66
C ASN A 4 -9.52 -20.69 -13.23
N THR A 5 -10.48 -20.01 -12.58
CA THR A 5 -10.84 -20.39 -11.22
C THR A 5 -11.38 -21.82 -11.29
N ARG A 6 -11.22 -22.67 -10.26
CA ARG A 6 -11.86 -24.01 -10.26
C ARG A 6 -13.32 -23.86 -10.74
N LYS A 7 -13.60 -24.28 -11.98
CA LYS A 7 -14.93 -24.25 -12.63
C LYS A 7 -15.69 -22.90 -12.59
N GLY A 8 -15.04 -21.74 -12.74
CA GLY A 8 -15.77 -20.47 -12.88
C GLY A 8 -16.49 -19.96 -11.61
N SER A 9 -16.26 -20.61 -10.46
CA SER A 9 -16.86 -20.27 -9.17
C SER A 9 -16.15 -19.09 -8.48
N TYR A 10 -16.90 -18.25 -7.77
CA TYR A 10 -16.38 -17.12 -7.00
C TYR A 10 -16.58 -17.34 -5.50
N TYR A 11 -15.51 -17.27 -4.72
CA TYR A 11 -15.52 -17.56 -3.29
C TYR A 11 -15.33 -16.30 -2.45
N VAL A 12 -15.96 -16.29 -1.28
CA VAL A 12 -15.77 -15.30 -0.22
C VAL A 12 -15.40 -15.98 1.09
N TYR A 13 -14.73 -15.25 1.98
CA TYR A 13 -14.21 -15.78 3.24
C TYR A 13 -14.75 -14.95 4.39
N LEU A 14 -15.47 -15.59 5.31
CA LEU A 14 -16.10 -14.94 6.46
C LEU A 14 -15.71 -15.68 7.75
N PRO A 15 -15.59 -14.99 8.89
CA PRO A 15 -15.49 -15.67 10.18
C PRO A 15 -16.61 -16.70 10.36
N THR A 16 -16.28 -17.88 10.86
CA THR A 16 -17.22 -19.03 10.93
C THR A 16 -18.52 -18.68 11.64
N LYS A 17 -18.44 -17.97 12.78
CA LYS A 17 -19.61 -17.48 13.52
C LYS A 17 -20.47 -16.50 12.72
N LEU A 18 -19.83 -15.58 11.99
CA LEU A 18 -20.53 -14.65 11.11
C LEU A 18 -21.26 -15.39 9.99
N TYR A 19 -20.60 -16.37 9.38
CA TYR A 19 -21.16 -17.18 8.31
C TYR A 19 -22.39 -17.96 8.78
N LYS A 20 -22.27 -18.71 9.89
CA LYS A 20 -23.40 -19.46 10.46
C LYS A 20 -24.61 -18.54 10.70
N LYS A 21 -24.38 -17.34 11.24
CA LYS A 21 -25.48 -16.41 11.52
C LYS A 21 -26.19 -15.90 10.26
N ILE A 22 -25.46 -15.62 9.18
CA ILE A 22 -26.10 -15.15 7.95
C ILE A 22 -26.82 -16.26 7.16
N VAL A 23 -26.41 -17.52 7.34
CA VAL A 23 -27.13 -18.67 6.78
C VAL A 23 -28.51 -18.77 7.41
N GLU A 24 -28.57 -18.85 8.74
CA GLU A 24 -29.81 -18.85 9.53
C GLU A 24 -30.75 -17.70 9.11
N LEU A 25 -30.24 -16.45 9.08
CA LEU A 25 -31.05 -15.29 8.71
C LEU A 25 -31.52 -15.27 7.25
N SER A 26 -30.79 -15.93 6.35
CA SER A 26 -31.19 -16.02 4.94
C SER A 26 -32.26 -17.08 4.70
N GLU A 27 -32.30 -18.11 5.55
CA GLU A 27 -33.35 -19.14 5.54
C GLU A 27 -34.67 -18.58 6.11
N GLU A 28 -34.59 -17.68 7.10
CA GLU A 28 -35.75 -17.01 7.71
C GLU A 28 -36.38 -15.89 6.84
N ASN A 29 -35.67 -15.39 5.83
CA ASN A 29 -36.13 -14.23 5.05
C ASN A 29 -35.79 -14.34 3.56
N GLU A 30 -36.80 -14.65 2.74
CA GLU A 30 -36.67 -14.79 1.29
C GLU A 30 -36.19 -13.53 0.53
N GLN A 31 -36.28 -12.35 1.17
CA GLN A 31 -35.76 -11.09 0.62
C GLN A 31 -34.25 -10.92 0.82
N ILE A 32 -33.61 -11.82 1.57
CA ILE A 32 -32.18 -11.83 1.84
C ILE A 32 -31.52 -12.94 1.03
N ASP A 33 -30.68 -12.55 0.09
CA ASP A 33 -29.84 -13.47 -0.66
C ASP A 33 -28.53 -13.71 0.10
N LEU A 34 -28.26 -14.97 0.44
CA LEU A 34 -27.04 -15.36 1.13
C LEU A 34 -25.78 -14.96 0.35
N GLY A 35 -25.81 -15.10 -0.98
CA GLY A 35 -24.69 -14.77 -1.87
C GLY A 35 -24.29 -13.30 -1.82
N LEU A 36 -25.28 -12.41 -1.94
CA LEU A 36 -25.11 -10.97 -1.87
C LEU A 36 -24.71 -10.53 -0.47
N THR A 37 -25.32 -11.12 0.57
CA THR A 37 -24.99 -10.85 1.98
C THR A 37 -23.54 -11.18 2.28
N ALA A 38 -23.11 -12.40 1.92
CA ALA A 38 -21.75 -12.86 2.14
C ALA A 38 -20.73 -12.01 1.38
N PHE A 39 -21.05 -11.62 0.13
CA PHE A 39 -20.23 -10.72 -0.66
C PHE A 39 -20.05 -9.34 0.00
N LEU A 40 -21.13 -8.73 0.49
CA LEU A 40 -21.07 -7.42 1.15
C LEU A 40 -20.22 -7.46 2.43
N LEU A 41 -20.38 -8.49 3.27
CA LEU A 41 -19.58 -8.67 4.48
C LEU A 41 -18.11 -8.90 4.15
N HIS A 42 -17.81 -9.68 3.12
CA HIS A 42 -16.46 -9.87 2.61
C HIS A 42 -15.82 -8.57 2.12
N LEU A 43 -16.58 -7.69 1.46
CA LEU A 43 -16.10 -6.36 1.09
C LEU A 43 -15.77 -5.50 2.32
N ILE A 44 -16.54 -5.59 3.40
CA ILE A 44 -16.26 -4.90 4.67
C ILE A 44 -14.97 -5.46 5.27
N ILE A 45 -14.83 -6.78 5.36
CA ILE A 45 -13.64 -7.45 5.90
C ILE A 45 -12.38 -7.08 5.10
N LYS A 46 -12.42 -7.16 3.77
CA LYS A 46 -11.27 -6.77 2.94
C LYS A 46 -10.97 -5.28 3.04
N GLY A 47 -12.02 -4.46 3.06
CA GLY A 47 -11.89 -3.01 3.16
C GLY A 47 -11.24 -2.56 4.47
N LYS A 48 -11.39 -3.33 5.56
CA LYS A 48 -10.70 -3.10 6.85
C LYS A 48 -9.19 -2.99 6.66
N PHE A 49 -8.59 -3.83 5.82
CA PHE A 49 -7.13 -3.90 5.66
C PHE A 49 -6.61 -3.21 4.40
N LYS A 50 -7.43 -2.35 3.75
CA LYS A 50 -7.04 -1.65 2.53
C LYS A 50 -5.99 -0.55 2.75
N ASP A 51 -6.05 0.16 3.89
CA ASP A 51 -5.04 1.17 4.24
C ASP A 51 -3.82 0.48 4.86
N LYS A 52 -2.71 0.40 4.10
CA LYS A 52 -1.48 -0.27 4.54
C LYS A 52 -0.82 0.40 5.75
N GLU A 53 -1.10 1.68 6.00
CA GLU A 53 -0.59 2.42 7.15
C GLU A 53 -1.28 2.04 8.47
N LEU A 54 -2.42 1.35 8.39
CA LEU A 54 -3.20 0.86 9.53
C LEU A 54 -3.02 -0.65 9.66
N GLU A 55 -2.02 -1.07 10.45
CA GLU A 55 -1.70 -2.49 10.61
C GLU A 55 -2.86 -3.31 11.18
N THR A 56 -3.65 -2.71 12.09
CA THR A 56 -4.86 -3.31 12.69
C THR A 56 -6.12 -3.10 11.83
N GLY A 57 -5.97 -2.45 10.67
CA GLY A 57 -7.05 -2.09 9.76
C GLY A 57 -7.97 -0.99 10.29
N SER A 58 -8.76 -0.41 9.39
CA SER A 58 -9.79 0.59 9.69
C SER A 58 -11.01 -0.06 10.36
N GLU A 59 -11.49 0.54 11.44
CA GLU A 59 -12.70 0.15 12.13
C GLU A 59 -13.96 0.38 11.25
N TRP A 60 -13.97 1.48 10.49
CA TRP A 60 -15.09 1.85 9.62
C TRP A 60 -14.71 1.77 8.15
N VAL A 61 -15.43 0.95 7.38
CA VAL A 61 -15.13 0.68 5.97
C VAL A 61 -16.13 1.38 5.07
N LYS A 62 -15.62 2.22 4.17
CA LYS A 62 -16.45 2.93 3.18
C LYS A 62 -16.80 2.00 2.03
N LEU A 63 -18.10 1.78 1.80
CA LEU A 63 -18.60 1.09 0.62
C LEU A 63 -19.27 2.09 -0.31
N CYS A 64 -18.84 2.13 -1.59
CA CYS A 64 -19.37 3.11 -2.53
C CYS A 64 -20.75 2.71 -3.03
N SER A 65 -21.80 3.46 -2.66
CA SER A 65 -23.18 3.16 -3.05
C SER A 65 -23.38 3.09 -4.56
N ARG A 66 -22.69 3.94 -5.34
CA ARG A 66 -22.71 3.90 -6.80
C ARG A 66 -22.17 2.58 -7.35
N ILE A 67 -21.09 2.07 -6.76
CA ILE A 67 -20.52 0.77 -7.12
C ILE A 67 -21.44 -0.36 -6.65
N LEU A 68 -21.95 -0.28 -5.42
CA LEU A 68 -22.81 -1.34 -4.86
C LEU A 68 -24.08 -1.56 -5.68
N ARG A 69 -24.71 -0.49 -6.18
CA ARG A 69 -25.91 -0.61 -7.02
C ARG A 69 -25.71 -1.41 -8.30
N THR A 70 -24.47 -1.58 -8.78
CA THR A 70 -24.20 -2.45 -9.94
C THR A 70 -24.49 -3.92 -9.65
N TYR A 71 -24.45 -4.33 -8.37
CA TYR A 71 -24.75 -5.69 -7.92
C TYR A 71 -26.24 -5.90 -7.60
N ASP A 72 -27.07 -4.86 -7.68
CA ASP A 72 -28.51 -5.00 -7.45
C ASP A 72 -29.15 -5.78 -8.62
N CYS A 73 -30.16 -6.58 -8.31
CA CYS A 73 -31.06 -7.17 -9.30
C CYS A 73 -32.52 -6.75 -9.01
N LYS A 74 -33.50 -7.27 -9.76
CA LYS A 74 -34.92 -6.95 -9.52
C LYS A 74 -35.36 -7.36 -8.12
N LYS A 75 -34.97 -8.58 -7.69
CA LYS A 75 -35.36 -9.18 -6.40
C LYS A 75 -34.52 -8.69 -5.22
N TYR A 76 -33.21 -8.55 -5.39
CA TYR A 76 -32.28 -8.29 -4.29
C TYR A 76 -31.56 -6.94 -4.47
N LYS A 77 -31.59 -6.13 -3.41
CA LYS A 77 -30.94 -4.81 -3.36
C LYS A 77 -29.87 -4.76 -2.27
N THR A 78 -28.69 -4.29 -2.60
CA THR A 78 -27.56 -4.10 -1.67
C THR A 78 -27.93 -3.21 -0.49
N SER A 79 -28.69 -2.14 -0.72
CA SER A 79 -29.17 -1.23 0.32
C SER A 79 -30.09 -1.92 1.33
N TYR A 80 -30.96 -2.80 0.87
CA TYR A 80 -31.85 -3.58 1.74
C TYR A 80 -31.04 -4.55 2.61
N HIS A 81 -30.09 -5.26 2.02
CA HIS A 81 -29.22 -6.20 2.74
C HIS A 81 -28.40 -5.51 3.83
N LEU A 82 -27.79 -4.35 3.53
CA LEU A 82 -27.03 -3.59 4.52
C LEU A 82 -27.90 -3.08 5.67
N ARG A 83 -29.14 -2.65 5.39
CA ARG A 83 -30.09 -2.23 6.42
C ARG A 83 -30.53 -3.41 7.29
N PHE A 84 -30.88 -4.53 6.68
CA PHE A 84 -31.24 -5.76 7.40
C PHE A 84 -30.12 -6.25 8.32
N LEU A 85 -28.87 -6.29 7.81
CA LEU A 85 -27.70 -6.63 8.63
C LEU A 85 -27.51 -5.68 9.82
N LYS A 86 -27.87 -4.40 9.67
CA LYS A 86 -27.83 -3.43 10.76
C LYS A 86 -28.93 -3.70 11.79
N GLU A 87 -30.16 -3.93 11.33
CA GLU A 87 -31.32 -4.23 12.18
C GLU A 87 -31.12 -5.52 13.01
N LYS A 88 -30.48 -6.54 12.42
CA LYS A 88 -30.13 -7.80 13.09
C LYS A 88 -28.85 -7.68 13.96
N GLY A 89 -28.28 -6.49 14.09
CA GLY A 89 -27.09 -6.26 14.92
C GLY A 89 -25.86 -7.04 14.45
N ILE A 90 -25.68 -7.23 13.14
CA ILE A 90 -24.48 -7.85 12.55
C ILE A 90 -23.44 -6.78 12.21
N ILE A 91 -23.92 -5.67 11.66
CA ILE A 91 -23.10 -4.52 11.33
C ILE A 91 -23.60 -3.25 12.00
N ASP A 92 -22.69 -2.33 12.26
CA ASP A 92 -23.02 -0.93 12.43
C ASP A 92 -22.85 -0.18 11.11
N SER A 93 -23.62 0.90 10.97
CA SER A 93 -23.51 1.80 9.83
C SER A 93 -23.56 3.26 10.28
N LEU A 94 -22.54 4.03 9.89
CA LEU A 94 -22.55 5.49 9.96
C LEU A 94 -23.11 6.02 8.65
N SER A 95 -24.37 6.44 8.69
CA SER A 95 -24.94 7.32 7.66
C SER A 95 -24.29 8.71 7.77
N TYR A 96 -24.13 9.37 6.62
CA TYR A 96 -23.77 10.79 6.61
C TYR A 96 -24.84 11.62 7.36
N ILE A 97 -24.39 12.61 8.13
CA ILE A 97 -25.26 13.73 8.55
C ILE A 97 -25.48 14.59 7.31
N LYS A 98 -26.66 14.47 6.68
CA LYS A 98 -27.10 15.40 5.63
C LYS A 98 -26.99 16.85 6.12
N ASN A 99 -26.59 17.77 5.25
CA ASN A 99 -26.62 19.23 5.43
C ASN A 99 -25.43 19.88 6.14
N ILE A 100 -24.20 19.68 5.64
CA ILE A 100 -23.13 20.69 5.85
C ILE A 100 -22.79 21.29 4.48
N LYS A 101 -23.15 22.57 4.27
CA LYS A 101 -22.78 23.35 3.07
C LYS A 101 -21.28 23.16 2.79
N GLY A 102 -20.94 22.74 1.56
CA GLY A 102 -19.56 22.64 1.08
C GLY A 102 -18.87 21.27 1.22
N LYS A 103 -19.53 20.20 1.69
CA LYS A 103 -18.97 18.83 1.64
C LYS A 103 -19.60 17.99 0.52
N LYS A 104 -18.75 17.40 -0.33
CA LYS A 104 -19.15 16.44 -1.39
C LYS A 104 -19.78 15.19 -0.78
N ASP A 105 -20.75 14.59 -1.48
CA ASP A 105 -21.43 13.35 -1.07
C ASP A 105 -20.42 12.23 -0.72
N GLU A 106 -20.39 11.82 0.55
CA GLU A 106 -19.59 10.68 1.01
C GLU A 106 -20.47 9.43 1.15
N CYS A 107 -20.03 8.32 0.58
CA CYS A 107 -20.69 7.03 0.75
C CYS A 107 -20.66 6.56 2.22
N ALA A 108 -21.69 5.80 2.63
CA ALA A 108 -21.83 5.24 3.96
C ALA A 108 -20.63 4.38 4.39
N LYS A 109 -20.41 4.31 5.70
CA LYS A 109 -19.37 3.48 6.30
C LYS A 109 -20.01 2.40 7.16
N HIS A 110 -19.44 1.20 7.10
CA HIS A 110 -19.94 0.01 7.77
C HIS A 110 -18.84 -0.65 8.58
N LYS A 111 -19.22 -1.33 9.66
CA LYS A 111 -18.33 -2.10 10.54
C LYS A 111 -19.05 -3.38 10.96
N ILE A 112 -18.37 -4.52 10.94
CA ILE A 112 -18.90 -5.76 11.53
C ILE A 112 -18.71 -5.70 13.05
N LEU A 113 -19.74 -6.10 13.82
CA LEU A 113 -19.65 -6.11 15.28
C LEU A 113 -18.62 -7.14 15.77
N GLU A 114 -17.89 -6.79 16.84
CA GLU A 114 -16.73 -7.54 17.34
C GLU A 114 -17.07 -9.00 17.71
N GLN A 115 -18.29 -9.23 18.18
CA GLN A 115 -18.78 -10.56 18.55
C GLN A 115 -18.77 -11.58 17.41
N TYR A 116 -18.74 -11.11 16.15
CA TYR A 116 -18.66 -11.95 14.95
C TYR A 116 -17.24 -12.03 14.36
N LEU A 117 -16.27 -11.33 14.94
CA LEU A 117 -14.88 -11.30 14.51
C LEU A 117 -13.95 -12.07 15.45
N ASN A 118 -14.39 -12.44 16.66
CA ASN A 118 -13.55 -13.07 17.66
C ASN A 118 -13.63 -14.62 17.63
N PRO A 119 -12.49 -15.32 17.61
CA PRO A 119 -12.44 -16.79 17.65
C PRO A 119 -12.73 -17.39 19.03
N GLU A 120 -12.56 -16.63 20.11
CA GLU A 120 -12.49 -17.19 21.48
C GLU A 120 -13.85 -17.45 22.16
N ASN A 121 -14.97 -16.97 21.58
CA ASN A 121 -16.30 -17.15 22.18
C ASN A 121 -17.00 -18.45 21.76
N ASP A 122 -16.33 -19.30 20.98
CA ASP A 122 -16.86 -20.58 20.56
C ASP A 122 -16.15 -21.67 21.38
N THR A 123 -16.85 -22.25 22.36
CA THR A 123 -16.47 -23.50 23.03
C THR A 123 -16.52 -24.64 22.02
N ILE A 124 -15.54 -24.70 21.12
CA ILE A 124 -15.37 -25.80 20.17
C ILE A 124 -14.23 -26.66 20.68
N SER A 125 -14.50 -27.96 20.78
CA SER A 125 -13.55 -28.96 21.29
C SER A 125 -12.21 -28.87 20.56
N ALA A 126 -11.13 -29.21 21.27
CA ALA A 126 -9.74 -29.11 20.83
C ALA A 126 -9.36 -29.91 19.56
N THR A 127 -10.33 -30.57 18.90
CA THR A 127 -10.14 -31.33 17.66
C THR A 127 -10.63 -30.61 16.39
N ASP A 128 -11.43 -29.54 16.53
CA ASP A 128 -12.06 -28.79 15.42
C ASP A 128 -11.52 -27.36 15.25
N SER A 129 -10.26 -27.12 15.64
CA SER A 129 -9.55 -25.85 15.47
C SER A 129 -9.34 -25.41 14.01
N LYS A 130 -9.95 -26.08 13.02
CA LYS A 130 -9.43 -26.09 11.66
C LYS A 130 -9.76 -24.89 10.79
N ILE A 131 -10.83 -24.11 11.02
CA ILE A 131 -11.13 -22.99 10.12
C ILE A 131 -11.80 -21.82 10.88
N PHE A 132 -11.01 -20.79 11.22
CA PHE A 132 -11.53 -19.50 11.70
C PHE A 132 -12.34 -18.75 10.62
N MET A 133 -12.05 -19.01 9.34
CA MET A 133 -12.63 -18.32 8.17
C MET A 133 -13.32 -19.31 7.24
N GLN A 134 -14.64 -19.42 7.31
CA GLN A 134 -15.43 -20.24 6.41
C GLN A 134 -15.34 -19.74 4.96
N GLU A 135 -15.00 -20.66 4.06
CA GLU A 135 -15.09 -20.47 2.61
C GLU A 135 -16.54 -20.69 2.15
N TYR A 136 -17.06 -19.76 1.35
CA TYR A 136 -18.40 -19.85 0.77
C TYR A 136 -18.37 -19.55 -0.72
N GLU A 137 -18.94 -20.45 -1.52
CA GLU A 137 -19.15 -20.26 -2.95
C GLU A 137 -20.38 -19.37 -3.20
N VAL A 138 -20.14 -18.19 -3.77
CA VAL A 138 -21.20 -17.24 -4.08
C VAL A 138 -22.05 -17.80 -5.23
N LYS A 139 -23.33 -18.04 -4.94
CA LYS A 139 -24.31 -18.55 -5.92
C LYS A 139 -25.08 -17.44 -6.66
N ASN A 140 -25.01 -16.19 -6.18
CA ASN A 140 -25.74 -15.08 -6.78
C ASN A 140 -25.17 -14.69 -8.15
N LYS A 141 -25.91 -15.00 -9.22
CA LYS A 141 -25.50 -14.78 -10.62
C LYS A 141 -25.13 -13.31 -10.93
N GLN A 142 -25.87 -12.35 -10.37
CA GLN A 142 -25.57 -10.93 -10.58
C GLN A 142 -24.24 -10.56 -9.93
N VAL A 143 -23.98 -11.04 -8.71
CA VAL A 143 -22.70 -10.81 -8.02
C VAL A 143 -21.54 -11.41 -8.81
N ILE A 144 -21.67 -12.68 -9.23
CA ILE A 144 -20.65 -13.38 -10.01
C ILE A 144 -20.33 -12.61 -11.29
N LYS A 145 -21.35 -12.30 -12.10
CA LYS A 145 -21.20 -11.60 -13.38
C LYS A 145 -20.51 -10.24 -13.22
N GLN A 146 -20.99 -9.41 -12.28
CA GLN A 146 -20.45 -8.06 -12.10
C GLN A 146 -19.03 -8.07 -11.55
N ASN A 147 -18.74 -9.00 -10.63
CA ASN A 147 -17.41 -9.13 -10.07
C ASN A 147 -16.40 -9.66 -11.11
N GLN A 148 -16.79 -10.65 -11.92
CA GLN A 148 -16.00 -11.15 -13.04
C GLN A 148 -15.70 -10.04 -14.06
N ASN A 149 -16.71 -9.28 -14.48
CA ASN A 149 -16.52 -8.15 -15.39
C ASN A 149 -15.50 -7.15 -14.84
N ARG A 150 -15.61 -6.80 -13.56
CA ARG A 150 -14.69 -5.88 -12.88
C ARG A 150 -13.27 -6.44 -12.81
N ILE A 151 -13.12 -7.73 -12.48
CA ILE A 151 -11.81 -8.40 -12.43
C ILE A 151 -11.17 -8.42 -13.82
N ASN A 152 -11.92 -8.84 -14.84
CA ASN A 152 -11.43 -8.94 -16.21
C ASN A 152 -10.99 -7.58 -16.76
N GLN A 153 -11.79 -6.52 -16.54
CA GLN A 153 -11.43 -5.17 -16.95
C GLN A 153 -10.10 -4.74 -16.31
N ARG A 154 -9.94 -4.96 -15.01
CA ARG A 154 -8.73 -4.57 -14.26
C ARG A 154 -7.49 -5.35 -14.65
N LYS A 155 -7.67 -6.65 -14.91
CA LYS A 155 -6.60 -7.53 -15.39
C LYS A 155 -6.16 -7.16 -16.79
N GLY A 156 -7.10 -6.83 -17.68
CA GLY A 156 -6.80 -6.44 -19.06
C GLY A 156 -5.84 -5.25 -19.14
N VAL A 157 -6.08 -4.19 -18.35
CA VAL A 157 -5.18 -3.03 -18.28
C VAL A 157 -3.80 -3.42 -17.75
N ALA A 158 -3.73 -4.26 -16.71
CA ALA A 158 -2.46 -4.72 -16.15
C ALA A 158 -1.68 -5.62 -17.13
N GLN A 159 -2.36 -6.49 -17.86
CA GLN A 159 -1.76 -7.35 -18.87
C GLN A 159 -1.20 -6.53 -20.02
N TYR A 160 -2.00 -5.61 -20.57
CA TYR A 160 -1.56 -4.72 -21.64
C TYR A 160 -0.28 -3.96 -21.28
N LYS A 161 -0.21 -3.40 -20.06
CA LYS A 161 0.93 -2.57 -19.64
C LYS A 161 2.13 -3.37 -19.12
N THR A 162 1.92 -4.56 -18.56
CA THR A 162 2.93 -5.34 -17.81
C THR A 162 2.79 -6.84 -18.05
N GLU A 163 2.63 -7.25 -19.30
CA GLU A 163 2.52 -8.67 -19.68
C GLU A 163 3.70 -9.49 -19.16
N HIS A 164 4.92 -8.94 -19.29
CA HIS A 164 6.18 -9.56 -18.86
C HIS A 164 6.21 -9.95 -17.37
N LEU A 165 5.41 -9.28 -16.53
CA LEU A 165 5.23 -9.61 -15.11
C LEU A 165 3.95 -10.40 -14.84
N THR A 166 2.84 -10.03 -15.50
CA THR A 166 1.53 -10.64 -15.24
C THR A 166 1.43 -12.07 -15.76
N LYS A 167 2.27 -12.48 -16.72
CA LYS A 167 2.38 -13.88 -17.15
C LYS A 167 2.67 -14.83 -15.98
N TRP A 168 3.58 -14.42 -15.07
CA TRP A 168 3.97 -15.21 -13.91
C TRP A 168 2.83 -15.36 -12.91
N LEU A 169 2.03 -14.31 -12.71
CA LEU A 169 0.87 -14.35 -11.80
C LEU A 169 -0.22 -15.33 -12.24
N ASN A 170 -0.25 -15.70 -13.52
CA ASN A 170 -1.17 -16.70 -14.06
C ASN A 170 -0.56 -18.11 -14.16
N SER A 171 0.72 -18.28 -13.81
CA SER A 171 1.39 -19.58 -13.82
C SER A 171 0.96 -20.45 -12.63
N SER A 172 1.03 -21.77 -12.82
CA SER A 172 0.77 -22.77 -11.77
C SER A 172 1.98 -23.07 -10.87
N GLY A 173 3.12 -22.42 -11.10
CA GLY A 173 4.37 -22.71 -10.38
C GLY A 173 4.37 -22.24 -8.93
N PHE A 174 3.51 -21.29 -8.55
CA PHE A 174 3.45 -20.80 -7.17
C PHE A 174 2.78 -21.77 -6.21
N SER A 175 3.41 -22.02 -5.07
CA SER A 175 2.83 -22.78 -3.97
C SER A 175 2.99 -22.06 -2.63
N MET A 176 2.09 -22.36 -1.67
CA MET A 176 2.18 -21.87 -0.31
C MET A 176 2.00 -23.02 0.66
N ASN A 177 2.87 -23.13 1.67
CA ASN A 177 2.68 -24.07 2.78
C ASN A 177 1.59 -23.56 3.73
N ILE A 178 0.32 -23.83 3.41
CA ILE A 178 -0.84 -23.34 4.15
C ILE A 178 -0.84 -23.82 5.60
N ASP A 179 -0.44 -25.06 5.86
CA ASP A 179 -0.44 -25.63 7.20
C ASP A 179 0.60 -24.95 8.10
N SER A 180 1.84 -24.83 7.63
CA SER A 180 2.90 -24.12 8.36
C SER A 180 2.56 -22.64 8.56
N ALA A 181 2.03 -21.98 7.52
CA ALA A 181 1.61 -20.58 7.61
C ALA A 181 0.50 -20.38 8.65
N SER A 182 -0.49 -21.28 8.69
CA SER A 182 -1.61 -21.20 9.63
C SER A 182 -1.14 -21.43 11.07
N LYS A 183 -0.30 -22.47 11.30
CA LYS A 183 0.32 -22.74 12.60
C LYS A 183 1.17 -21.56 13.09
N TYR A 184 1.97 -20.96 12.21
CA TYR A 184 2.75 -19.76 12.53
C TYR A 184 1.86 -18.61 12.98
N VAL A 185 0.78 -18.33 12.23
CA VAL A 185 -0.16 -17.24 12.54
C VAL A 185 -0.87 -17.48 13.88
N ASP A 186 -1.27 -18.72 14.16
CA ASP A 186 -1.91 -19.08 15.43
C ASP A 186 -0.96 -18.90 16.62
N LYS A 187 0.31 -19.32 16.48
CA LYS A 187 1.34 -19.18 17.51
C LYS A 187 1.70 -17.72 17.76
N GLU A 188 2.08 -16.99 16.71
CA GLU A 188 2.61 -15.61 16.79
C GLU A 188 1.56 -14.61 17.29
N TYR A 189 0.30 -14.79 16.88
CA TYR A 189 -0.79 -13.87 17.17
C TYR A 189 -1.78 -14.42 18.21
N SER A 190 -1.35 -15.38 19.04
CA SER A 190 -2.12 -15.86 20.17
C SER A 190 -2.42 -14.75 21.19
N THR A 191 -3.60 -14.80 21.79
CA THR A 191 -4.17 -13.76 22.66
C THR A 191 -4.35 -14.21 24.12
N THR A 192 -3.98 -15.45 24.46
CA THR A 192 -4.28 -16.10 25.75
C THR A 192 -3.87 -15.30 26.98
N ASN A 193 -2.78 -14.54 26.93
CA ASN A 193 -2.24 -13.78 28.08
C ASN A 193 -2.23 -12.25 27.90
N ASP A 194 -2.94 -11.71 26.91
CA ASP A 194 -2.86 -10.28 26.59
C ASP A 194 -3.89 -9.41 27.32
N LEU A 195 -3.53 -8.15 27.59
CA LEU A 195 -4.49 -7.11 27.98
C LEU A 195 -5.44 -6.80 26.81
N GLU A 196 -6.70 -6.43 27.07
CA GLU A 196 -7.75 -6.24 26.04
C GLU A 196 -7.33 -5.41 24.81
N LYS A 197 -6.61 -4.30 25.02
CA LYS A 197 -6.13 -3.45 23.91
C LYS A 197 -5.09 -4.17 23.04
N LYS A 198 -4.20 -4.96 23.64
CA LYS A 198 -3.22 -5.78 22.91
C LYS A 198 -3.92 -6.93 22.20
N LYS A 199 -4.93 -7.55 22.84
CA LYS A 199 -5.80 -8.58 22.25
C LYS A 199 -6.42 -8.09 20.95
N LYS A 200 -7.15 -6.96 20.96
CA LYS A 200 -7.79 -6.41 19.74
C LYS A 200 -6.81 -6.16 18.59
N GLY A 201 -5.61 -5.66 18.90
CA GLY A 201 -4.55 -5.44 17.92
C GLY A 201 -4.04 -6.74 17.29
N ARG A 202 -3.77 -7.77 18.10
CA ARG A 202 -3.33 -9.08 17.64
C ARG A 202 -4.41 -9.82 16.85
N THR A 203 -5.67 -9.80 17.30
CA THR A 203 -6.79 -10.40 16.55
C THR A 203 -6.91 -9.82 15.15
N ALA A 204 -6.80 -8.49 15.01
CA ALA A 204 -6.82 -7.86 13.69
C ALA A 204 -5.64 -8.28 12.81
N LYS A 205 -4.43 -8.39 13.39
CA LYS A 205 -3.24 -8.88 12.67
C LYS A 205 -3.41 -10.34 12.23
N LYS A 206 -3.91 -11.20 13.10
CA LYS A 206 -4.25 -12.61 12.83
C LYS A 206 -5.23 -12.71 11.66
N MET A 207 -6.35 -11.99 11.74
CA MET A 207 -7.37 -11.96 10.69
C MET A 207 -6.79 -11.56 9.32
N LYS A 208 -5.97 -10.49 9.27
CA LYS A 208 -5.32 -10.04 8.02
C LYS A 208 -4.51 -11.15 7.34
N ARG A 209 -3.82 -11.97 8.13
CA ARG A 209 -2.95 -13.06 7.65
C ARG A 209 -3.74 -14.26 7.19
N LEU A 210 -4.77 -14.66 7.95
CA LEU A 210 -5.68 -15.72 7.54
C LEU A 210 -6.41 -15.37 6.23
N ILE A 211 -6.79 -14.11 6.04
CA ILE A 211 -7.32 -13.63 4.75
C ILE A 211 -6.28 -13.79 3.63
N ALA A 212 -5.03 -13.39 3.87
CA ALA A 212 -3.96 -13.51 2.87
C ALA A 212 -3.69 -14.98 2.49
N ILE A 213 -3.65 -15.88 3.47
CA ILE A 213 -3.49 -17.33 3.25
C ILE A 213 -4.63 -17.86 2.37
N ASN A 214 -5.89 -17.57 2.74
CA ASN A 214 -7.06 -18.04 1.99
C ASN A 214 -7.11 -17.47 0.56
N GLU A 215 -6.67 -16.23 0.37
CA GLU A 215 -6.63 -15.60 -0.94
C GLU A 215 -5.52 -16.13 -1.86
N PHE A 216 -4.58 -16.94 -1.36
CA PHE A 216 -3.50 -17.50 -2.18
C PHE A 216 -4.05 -18.32 -3.36
N LYS A 217 -5.12 -19.09 -3.13
CA LYS A 217 -5.82 -19.86 -4.17
C LYS A 217 -6.35 -19.00 -5.32
N ASN A 218 -6.56 -17.71 -5.07
CA ASN A 218 -7.08 -16.74 -6.04
C ASN A 218 -5.97 -15.81 -6.59
N LEU A 219 -4.68 -16.21 -6.45
CA LEU A 219 -3.50 -15.45 -6.89
C LEU A 219 -3.68 -14.89 -8.31
N SER A 220 -4.04 -15.75 -9.27
CA SER A 220 -4.21 -15.40 -10.67
C SER A 220 -5.31 -14.38 -10.92
N SER A 221 -6.30 -14.27 -10.03
CA SER A 221 -7.41 -13.32 -10.16
C SER A 221 -7.16 -11.98 -9.44
N LYS A 222 -6.04 -11.86 -8.71
CA LYS A 222 -5.77 -10.73 -7.81
C LYS A 222 -4.64 -9.87 -8.32
N TYR A 223 -4.81 -9.25 -9.49
CA TYR A 223 -3.94 -8.17 -9.91
C TYR A 223 -4.62 -7.09 -10.76
N SER A 224 -4.08 -5.88 -10.69
CA SER A 224 -4.55 -4.70 -11.40
C SER A 224 -3.46 -3.63 -11.44
N ARG A 225 -3.45 -2.81 -12.49
CA ARG A 225 -2.60 -1.63 -12.60
C ARG A 225 -3.48 -0.45 -12.96
N GLU A 226 -4.02 0.21 -11.95
CA GLU A 226 -4.99 1.29 -12.07
C GLU A 226 -4.69 2.39 -11.04
N GLY A 227 -5.19 3.61 -11.29
CA GLY A 227 -5.04 4.72 -10.35
C GLY A 227 -3.85 5.62 -10.69
N LYS A 228 -3.57 6.56 -9.77
CA LYS A 228 -2.61 7.64 -10.03
C LYS A 228 -1.16 7.25 -9.72
N ASP A 229 -0.93 6.26 -8.87
CA ASP A 229 0.40 5.70 -8.59
C ASP A 229 0.85 4.75 -9.71
N ASP A 230 -0.09 4.14 -10.44
CA ASP A 230 0.13 3.27 -11.62
C ASP A 230 1.07 2.10 -11.33
N ARG A 231 1.04 1.66 -10.06
CA ARG A 231 1.74 0.48 -9.56
C ARG A 231 0.97 -0.79 -9.96
N LEU A 232 1.71 -1.87 -10.20
CA LEU A 232 1.12 -3.19 -10.33
C LEU A 232 0.72 -3.69 -8.93
N HIS A 233 -0.57 -3.64 -8.63
CA HIS A 233 -1.11 -4.27 -7.43
C HIS A 233 -1.37 -5.74 -7.73
N SER A 234 -0.72 -6.63 -7.00
CA SER A 234 -0.90 -8.07 -7.07
C SER A 234 -1.14 -8.68 -5.68
N TYR A 235 -1.44 -9.97 -5.60
CA TYR A 235 -1.43 -10.73 -4.36
C TYR A 235 -0.14 -10.46 -3.55
N PHE A 236 1.03 -10.57 -4.19
CA PHE A 236 2.34 -10.39 -3.55
C PHE A 236 2.57 -8.98 -3.00
N THR A 237 2.01 -7.95 -3.65
CA THR A 237 2.06 -6.58 -3.08
C THR A 237 1.25 -6.42 -1.81
N SER A 238 0.26 -7.29 -1.57
CA SER A 238 -0.60 -7.27 -0.38
C SER A 238 -0.24 -8.32 0.67
N LEU A 239 0.63 -9.27 0.33
CA LEU A 239 1.10 -10.35 1.19
C LEU A 239 1.83 -9.75 2.41
N PRO A 240 1.38 -10.04 3.65
CA PRO A 240 2.12 -9.69 4.86
C PRO A 240 3.55 -10.21 4.82
N SER A 241 4.50 -9.40 5.29
CA SER A 241 5.94 -9.71 5.17
C SER A 241 6.34 -11.00 5.87
N ASP A 242 5.68 -11.31 6.99
CA ASP A 242 5.91 -12.51 7.79
C ASP A 242 5.33 -13.80 7.17
N LEU A 243 4.52 -13.68 6.10
CA LEU A 243 4.01 -14.83 5.35
C LEU A 243 4.82 -15.16 4.10
N LYS A 244 5.79 -14.32 3.73
CA LYS A 244 6.59 -14.49 2.51
C LYS A 244 7.39 -15.79 2.51
N GLN A 245 7.93 -16.15 3.68
CA GLN A 245 8.68 -17.39 3.93
C GLN A 245 7.94 -18.68 3.58
N PHE A 246 6.60 -18.66 3.47
CA PHE A 246 5.80 -19.84 3.16
C PHE A 246 5.49 -19.97 1.67
N VAL A 247 6.00 -19.06 0.81
CA VAL A 247 5.71 -19.03 -0.63
C VAL A 247 6.94 -19.51 -1.40
N THR A 248 6.72 -20.46 -2.31
CA THR A 248 7.75 -20.97 -3.23
C THR A 248 7.28 -20.87 -4.67
N TYR A 249 8.23 -20.99 -5.60
CA TYR A 249 7.95 -21.15 -7.03
C TYR A 249 8.66 -22.41 -7.53
N GLU A 250 7.88 -23.37 -8.05
CA GLU A 250 8.39 -24.65 -8.53
C GLU A 250 9.23 -25.38 -7.48
N GLY A 251 8.82 -25.27 -6.20
CA GLY A 251 9.52 -25.85 -5.06
C GLY A 251 10.73 -25.05 -4.57
N GLN A 252 11.14 -23.99 -5.27
CA GLN A 252 12.29 -23.16 -4.91
C GLN A 252 11.91 -21.96 -4.03
N SER A 253 12.81 -21.61 -3.12
CA SER A 253 12.77 -20.39 -2.34
C SER A 253 12.88 -19.15 -3.24
N LEU A 254 12.29 -18.05 -2.78
CA LEU A 254 12.29 -16.78 -3.49
C LEU A 254 13.21 -15.78 -2.80
N LYS A 255 13.84 -14.88 -3.55
CA LYS A 255 14.67 -13.81 -2.99
C LYS A 255 14.33 -12.48 -3.66
N GLU A 256 14.27 -11.42 -2.85
CA GLU A 256 13.78 -10.09 -3.21
C GLU A 256 14.91 -9.06 -3.12
N ALA A 257 15.00 -8.17 -4.11
CA ALA A 257 15.90 -7.03 -4.12
C ALA A 257 15.07 -5.73 -4.15
N ASP A 258 15.22 -4.87 -3.14
CA ASP A 258 14.48 -3.60 -3.01
C ASP A 258 15.39 -2.38 -3.03
N ILE A 259 14.91 -1.25 -3.55
CA ILE A 259 15.66 0.02 -3.48
C ILE A 259 15.71 0.48 -2.01
N LYS A 260 16.91 0.55 -1.42
CA LYS A 260 17.06 1.01 -0.03
C LYS A 260 16.52 2.42 0.10
N SER A 261 15.63 2.62 1.08
CA SER A 261 15.03 3.93 1.35
C SER A 261 14.41 4.57 0.10
N SER A 262 13.78 3.75 -0.77
CA SER A 262 13.23 4.14 -2.08
C SER A 262 12.55 5.50 -2.13
N GLN A 263 11.66 5.81 -1.17
CA GLN A 263 10.93 7.08 -1.19
C GLN A 263 11.85 8.28 -0.90
N PRO A 264 12.64 8.32 0.20
CA PRO A 264 13.73 9.29 0.33
C PRO A 264 14.66 9.38 -0.89
N PHE A 265 15.08 8.24 -1.47
CA PHE A 265 15.92 8.22 -2.67
C PHE A 265 15.26 8.89 -3.88
N ILE A 266 13.99 8.59 -4.18
CA ILE A 266 13.28 9.25 -5.29
C ILE A 266 13.14 10.75 -5.05
N LEU A 267 13.03 11.18 -3.79
CA LEU A 267 13.06 12.60 -3.46
C LEU A 267 14.42 13.23 -3.82
N THR A 268 15.55 12.57 -3.58
CA THR A 268 16.88 13.12 -3.95
C THR A 268 17.00 13.32 -5.46
N VAL A 269 16.45 12.40 -6.26
CA VAL A 269 16.39 12.56 -7.73
C VAL A 269 15.62 13.82 -8.12
N ILE A 270 14.44 14.05 -7.53
CA ILE A 270 13.65 15.27 -7.81
C ILE A 270 14.41 16.53 -7.38
N LEU A 271 15.03 16.52 -6.19
CA LEU A 271 15.81 17.65 -5.68
C LEU A 271 17.04 17.95 -6.53
N GLY A 272 17.74 16.92 -7.03
CA GLY A 272 18.85 17.04 -7.96
C GLY A 272 18.44 17.71 -9.27
N ILE A 273 17.31 17.29 -9.86
CA ILE A 273 16.76 17.93 -11.06
C ILE A 273 16.43 19.41 -10.81
N ILE A 274 15.80 19.73 -9.67
CA ILE A 274 15.50 21.13 -9.30
C ILE A 274 16.79 21.94 -9.20
N LYS A 275 17.82 21.40 -8.53
CA LYS A 275 19.13 22.04 -8.34
C LYS A 275 19.80 22.34 -9.68
N GLU A 276 19.89 21.35 -10.57
CA GLU A 276 20.52 21.49 -11.87
C GLU A 276 19.82 22.52 -12.75
N GLU A 277 18.48 22.47 -12.83
CA GLU A 277 17.73 23.45 -13.60
C GLU A 277 17.88 24.86 -13.01
N TYR A 278 17.99 24.98 -11.68
CA TYR A 278 18.16 26.26 -11.01
C TYR A 278 19.53 26.86 -11.33
N HIS A 279 20.60 26.07 -11.19
CA HIS A 279 21.95 26.52 -11.53
C HIS A 279 22.08 26.87 -13.01
N TYR A 280 21.45 26.11 -13.91
CA TYR A 280 21.40 26.47 -15.32
C TYR A 280 20.73 27.85 -15.54
N GLU A 281 19.57 28.10 -14.94
CA GLU A 281 18.85 29.38 -15.08
C GLU A 281 19.65 30.55 -14.52
N ILE A 282 20.18 30.42 -13.29
CA ILE A 282 20.95 31.49 -12.64
C ILE A 282 22.26 31.74 -13.39
N THR A 283 22.97 30.71 -13.84
CA THR A 283 24.23 30.89 -14.57
C THR A 283 24.00 31.63 -15.89
N LYS A 284 22.99 31.21 -16.66
CA LYS A 284 22.74 31.71 -18.02
C LYS A 284 21.93 33.00 -18.07
N PHE A 285 21.00 33.20 -17.15
CA PHE A 285 20.02 34.29 -17.21
C PHE A 285 19.98 35.15 -15.95
N LYS A 286 20.78 34.83 -14.91
CA LYS A 286 20.88 35.56 -13.63
C LYS A 286 19.61 35.62 -12.79
N GLN A 287 18.49 35.09 -13.29
CA GLN A 287 17.20 35.04 -12.60
C GLN A 287 16.38 33.83 -13.05
N VAL A 288 15.46 33.39 -12.19
CA VAL A 288 14.50 32.32 -12.51
C VAL A 288 13.33 32.89 -13.29
N SER A 289 13.18 32.46 -14.56
CA SER A 289 12.00 32.80 -15.36
C SER A 289 10.85 31.85 -15.05
N GLU A 290 9.68 32.41 -14.69
CA GLU A 290 8.48 31.63 -14.36
C GLU A 290 8.09 30.64 -15.46
N LYS A 291 7.96 31.11 -16.71
CA LYS A 291 7.53 30.27 -17.83
C LYS A 291 8.61 29.29 -18.27
N ARG A 292 9.87 29.71 -18.32
CA ARG A 292 10.96 28.88 -18.85
C ARG A 292 11.37 27.79 -17.87
N PHE A 293 11.62 28.15 -16.62
CA PHE A 293 12.05 27.19 -15.59
C PHE A 293 10.96 26.16 -15.32
N SER A 294 9.70 26.58 -15.11
CA SER A 294 8.58 25.63 -14.89
C SER A 294 8.41 24.65 -16.05
N LYS A 295 8.52 25.12 -17.31
CA LYS A 295 8.44 24.27 -18.50
C LYS A 295 9.60 23.28 -18.60
N ARG A 296 10.82 23.71 -18.28
CA ARG A 296 12.01 22.83 -18.30
C ARG A 296 11.94 21.77 -17.19
N LEU A 297 11.58 22.18 -15.98
CA LEU A 297 11.37 21.29 -14.85
C LEU A 297 10.28 20.26 -15.15
N PHE A 298 9.12 20.72 -15.67
CA PHE A 298 8.05 19.83 -16.12
C PHE A 298 8.56 18.82 -17.15
N LYS A 299 9.31 19.27 -18.16
CA LYS A 299 9.85 18.38 -19.20
C LYS A 299 10.76 17.30 -18.61
N ARG A 300 11.65 17.64 -17.68
CA ARG A 300 12.58 16.68 -17.07
C ARG A 300 11.87 15.68 -16.17
N ILE A 301 11.04 16.14 -15.24
CA ILE A 301 10.31 15.23 -14.34
C ILE A 301 9.29 14.39 -15.12
N SER A 302 8.60 14.96 -16.11
CA SER A 302 7.62 14.24 -16.93
C SER A 302 8.23 13.04 -17.66
N ARG A 303 9.49 13.13 -18.12
CA ARG A 303 10.21 12.01 -18.74
C ARG A 303 10.41 10.80 -17.81
N LEU A 304 10.44 11.03 -16.49
CA LEU A 304 10.55 9.95 -15.50
C LEU A 304 9.22 9.23 -15.23
N ILE A 305 8.08 9.82 -15.64
CA ILE A 305 6.75 9.31 -15.23
C ILE A 305 5.80 9.02 -16.39
N ASN A 306 5.94 9.69 -17.53
CA ASN A 306 5.00 9.63 -18.64
C ASN A 306 5.65 8.97 -19.86
N ILE A 307 5.78 7.64 -19.78
CA ILE A 307 6.31 6.78 -20.87
C ILE A 307 5.24 6.50 -21.94
N TYR A 308 3.96 6.65 -21.59
CA TYR A 308 2.82 6.47 -22.49
C TYR A 308 2.31 7.85 -22.94
N GLU A 309 2.02 7.99 -24.24
CA GLU A 309 1.54 9.25 -24.84
C GLU A 309 0.03 9.47 -24.63
N GLU A 310 -0.69 8.44 -24.20
CA GLU A 310 -2.14 8.47 -23.98
C GLU A 310 -2.51 9.38 -22.79
N GLU A 311 -3.32 10.42 -23.04
CA GLU A 311 -3.68 11.45 -22.04
C GLU A 311 -4.25 10.88 -20.73
N GLU A 312 -4.99 9.76 -20.78
CA GLU A 312 -5.59 9.14 -19.60
C GLU A 312 -4.53 8.65 -18.58
N TYR A 313 -3.31 8.36 -19.03
CA TYR A 313 -2.25 7.81 -18.18
C TYR A 313 -1.21 8.84 -17.73
N VAL A 314 -1.27 10.06 -18.28
CA VAL A 314 -0.36 11.16 -17.98
C VAL A 314 -0.65 11.72 -16.59
N LEU A 315 0.37 11.78 -15.73
CA LEU A 315 0.29 12.50 -14.47
C LEU A 315 0.63 13.97 -14.69
N ASP A 316 -0.36 14.85 -14.49
CA ASP A 316 -0.14 16.29 -14.54
C ASP A 316 0.57 16.81 -13.28
N ILE A 317 1.80 17.28 -13.47
CA ILE A 317 2.67 17.83 -12.43
C ILE A 317 2.91 19.34 -12.59
N ARG A 318 2.15 20.03 -13.45
CA ARG A 318 2.34 21.47 -13.73
C ARG A 318 2.24 22.30 -12.46
N SER A 319 1.29 21.98 -11.57
CA SER A 319 1.15 22.71 -10.31
C SER A 319 2.36 22.56 -9.39
N ILE A 320 2.96 21.37 -9.31
CA ILE A 320 4.19 21.15 -8.53
C ILE A 320 5.32 22.02 -9.09
N CYS A 321 5.55 21.95 -10.40
CA CYS A 321 6.62 22.68 -11.07
C CYS A 321 6.44 24.20 -10.91
N TYR A 322 5.21 24.69 -11.08
CA TYR A 322 4.86 26.10 -10.91
C TYR A 322 5.14 26.58 -9.49
N ASN A 323 4.68 25.86 -8.45
CA ASN A 323 4.88 26.25 -7.06
C ASN A 323 6.37 26.33 -6.70
N ILE A 324 7.19 25.35 -7.15
CA ILE A 324 8.65 25.38 -6.97
C ILE A 324 9.23 26.63 -7.64
N THR A 325 8.77 26.94 -8.85
CA THR A 325 9.27 28.09 -9.62
C THR A 325 9.00 29.41 -8.90
N ILE A 326 7.79 29.59 -8.36
CA ILE A 326 7.44 30.79 -7.59
C ILE A 326 8.32 30.91 -6.35
N MET A 327 8.48 29.83 -5.58
CA MET A 327 9.35 29.81 -4.41
C MET A 327 10.78 30.24 -4.75
N LEU A 328 11.38 29.68 -5.81
CA LEU A 328 12.78 29.97 -6.18
C LEU A 328 12.98 31.33 -6.85
N ARG A 329 11.90 31.95 -7.33
CA ARG A 329 11.92 33.30 -7.93
C ARG A 329 11.80 34.39 -6.87
N GLU A 330 10.99 34.17 -5.84
CA GLU A 330 10.68 35.17 -4.80
C GLU A 330 11.79 35.31 -3.74
N THR A 331 12.85 34.51 -3.82
CA THR A 331 14.00 34.62 -2.91
C THR A 331 14.86 35.84 -3.23
N SER A 332 15.07 36.70 -2.22
CA SER A 332 15.92 37.89 -2.32
C SER A 332 17.41 37.61 -2.51
N LYS A 333 17.84 36.38 -2.22
CA LYS A 333 19.20 35.87 -2.43
C LYS A 333 19.14 34.59 -3.25
N PRO A 334 20.22 34.19 -3.95
CA PRO A 334 20.30 32.88 -4.57
C PRO A 334 19.97 31.78 -3.56
N PHE A 335 19.19 30.79 -3.99
CA PHE A 335 18.80 29.67 -3.15
C PHE A 335 20.03 28.81 -2.82
N ASP A 336 20.24 28.54 -1.54
CA ASP A 336 21.36 27.75 -1.06
C ASP A 336 21.00 26.26 -1.03
N PHE A 337 21.68 25.48 -1.86
CA PHE A 337 21.50 24.03 -1.96
C PHE A 337 22.40 23.23 -1.00
N THR A 338 23.22 23.87 -0.17
CA THR A 338 24.20 23.18 0.70
C THR A 338 23.55 22.17 1.65
N GLU A 339 22.38 22.51 2.23
CA GLU A 339 21.64 21.56 3.07
C GLU A 339 21.04 20.41 2.25
N ILE A 340 20.50 20.70 1.07
CA ILE A 340 19.98 19.68 0.16
C ILE A 340 21.10 18.72 -0.27
N ASP A 341 22.30 19.22 -0.57
CA ASP A 341 23.44 18.37 -0.94
C ASP A 341 23.87 17.45 0.19
N ARG A 342 23.82 17.92 1.44
CA ARG A 342 24.02 17.06 2.62
C ARG A 342 22.92 16.00 2.75
N PHE A 343 21.66 16.36 2.55
CA PHE A 343 20.54 15.41 2.58
C PHE A 343 20.65 14.35 1.47
N ILE A 344 21.04 14.76 0.26
CA ILE A 344 21.32 13.86 -0.86
C ILE A 344 22.45 12.91 -0.48
N SER A 345 23.61 13.43 -0.07
CA SER A 345 24.77 12.63 0.32
C SER A 345 24.45 11.61 1.42
N LEU A 346 23.67 12.03 2.43
CA LEU A 346 23.22 11.16 3.52
C LEU A 346 22.39 9.97 3.04
N ILE A 347 21.55 10.14 2.02
CA ILE A 347 20.71 9.05 1.48
C ILE A 347 21.52 8.10 0.60
N HIS A 348 22.52 8.60 -0.12
CA HIS A 348 23.35 7.78 -1.00
C HIS A 348 24.46 7.04 -0.24
N SER A 349 24.99 7.63 0.84
CA SER A 349 26.17 7.11 1.53
C SER A 349 25.85 6.46 2.89
N GLU A 350 24.69 6.75 3.49
CA GLU A 350 24.36 6.32 4.84
C GLU A 350 22.91 5.82 4.98
N ASP A 351 22.54 5.37 6.17
CA ASP A 351 21.16 5.03 6.51
C ASP A 351 20.41 6.25 7.06
N ILE A 352 19.65 6.94 6.19
CA ILE A 352 18.81 8.08 6.54
C ILE A 352 17.90 7.84 7.76
N TYR A 353 17.40 6.62 7.96
CA TYR A 353 16.51 6.32 9.08
C TYR A 353 17.30 6.18 10.38
N ALA A 354 18.51 5.63 10.34
CA ALA A 354 19.40 5.63 11.50
C ALA A 354 19.77 7.07 11.90
N TYR A 355 20.24 7.88 10.94
CA TYR A 355 20.62 9.27 11.17
C TYR A 355 19.48 10.11 11.76
N VAL A 356 18.28 10.05 11.16
CA VAL A 356 17.09 10.74 11.70
C VAL A 356 16.75 10.22 13.09
N GLY A 357 16.80 8.90 13.30
CA GLY A 357 16.50 8.27 14.58
C GLY A 357 17.40 8.79 15.70
N GLU A 358 18.71 8.80 15.49
CA GLU A 358 19.68 9.28 16.46
C GLU A 358 19.50 10.76 16.81
N ASN A 359 19.32 11.61 15.79
CA ASN A 359 19.11 13.05 16.00
C ASN A 359 17.79 13.34 16.74
N LEU A 360 16.71 12.63 16.40
CA LEU A 360 15.43 12.80 17.08
C LEU A 360 15.39 12.17 18.47
N LEU A 361 16.23 11.17 18.74
CA LEU A 361 16.44 10.65 20.10
C LEU A 361 17.19 11.68 20.95
N LYS A 362 18.28 12.26 20.42
CA LYS A 362 19.06 13.33 21.10
C LYS A 362 18.22 14.56 21.40
N SER A 363 17.34 14.97 20.48
CA SER A 363 16.46 16.12 20.69
C SER A 363 15.32 15.86 21.68
N GLY A 364 15.09 14.61 22.09
CA GLY A 364 13.95 14.19 22.91
C GLY A 364 12.61 14.13 22.16
N ALA A 365 12.61 14.17 20.83
CA ALA A 365 11.40 13.91 20.03
C ALA A 365 11.00 12.42 20.03
N ILE A 366 11.99 11.54 20.10
CA ILE A 366 11.86 10.11 20.37
C ILE A 366 12.34 9.86 21.80
N TRP A 367 11.68 8.97 22.54
CA TRP A 367 12.16 8.54 23.85
C TRP A 367 12.26 7.02 23.94
N PHE A 368 13.26 6.53 24.66
CA PHE A 368 13.46 5.11 24.91
C PHE A 368 13.05 4.77 26.35
N LYS A 369 12.21 3.74 26.51
CA LYS A 369 11.75 3.27 27.83
C LYS A 369 11.34 1.80 27.74
N ARG A 370 11.61 0.97 28.76
CA ARG A 370 11.17 -0.44 28.80
C ARG A 370 11.49 -1.20 27.49
N SER A 371 12.72 -1.06 26.99
CA SER A 371 13.21 -1.71 25.77
C SER A 371 12.44 -1.37 24.48
N LYS A 372 11.76 -0.22 24.45
CA LYS A 372 11.03 0.27 23.27
C LYS A 372 11.27 1.75 23.03
N PHE A 373 11.13 2.14 21.77
CA PHE A 373 11.17 3.52 21.31
C PHE A 373 9.76 4.05 21.14
N PHE A 374 9.55 5.29 21.55
CA PHE A 374 8.24 5.91 21.52
C PHE A 374 8.29 7.27 20.84
N VAL A 375 7.21 7.61 20.15
CA VAL A 375 7.02 8.92 19.53
C VAL A 375 5.55 9.31 19.56
N ARG A 376 5.27 10.60 19.74
CA ARG A 376 3.91 11.14 19.62
C ARG A 376 3.63 11.49 18.16
N LEU A 377 2.64 10.86 17.54
CA LEU A 377 2.22 11.12 16.16
C LEU A 377 0.70 11.33 16.07
N PHE A 378 0.24 11.89 14.96
CA PHE A 378 -1.19 12.00 14.67
C PHE A 378 -1.74 10.67 14.16
N ASP A 379 -2.78 10.16 14.81
CA ASP A 379 -3.51 8.99 14.37
C ASP A 379 -4.67 9.40 13.45
N LYS A 380 -4.58 9.01 12.17
CA LYS A 380 -5.57 9.35 11.15
C LYS A 380 -6.93 8.71 11.38
N GLU A 381 -6.98 7.53 11.98
CA GLU A 381 -8.20 6.77 12.20
C GLU A 381 -9.00 7.38 13.35
N LYS A 382 -8.33 7.58 14.50
CA LYS A 382 -8.92 8.17 15.70
C LYS A 382 -8.99 9.70 15.66
N LYS A 383 -8.27 10.33 14.73
CA LYS A 383 -8.14 11.79 14.58
C LYS A 383 -7.61 12.48 15.86
N ILE A 384 -6.72 11.82 16.57
CA ILE A 384 -6.09 12.32 17.80
C ILE A 384 -4.58 12.16 17.75
N TYR A 385 -3.85 12.92 18.56
CA TYR A 385 -2.42 12.68 18.77
C TYR A 385 -2.25 11.61 19.84
N ARG A 386 -1.46 10.57 19.55
CA ARG A 386 -1.15 9.51 20.51
C ARG A 386 0.30 9.08 20.46
N ILE A 387 0.70 8.35 21.49
CA ILE A 387 2.00 7.73 21.58
C ILE A 387 1.96 6.42 20.79
N HIS A 388 2.97 6.21 19.95
CA HIS A 388 3.24 4.97 19.24
C HIS A 388 4.54 4.38 19.78
N ASP A 389 4.58 3.06 19.96
CA ASP A 389 5.79 2.32 20.36
C ASP A 389 6.36 1.50 19.19
N PHE A 390 7.67 1.30 19.21
CA PHE A 390 8.44 0.57 18.21
C PHE A 390 9.56 -0.21 18.90
N ASP A 391 9.85 -1.40 18.39
CA ASP A 391 10.91 -2.26 18.96
C ASP A 391 12.31 -1.85 18.49
N ASN A 392 12.42 -0.99 17.47
CA ASN A 392 13.69 -0.54 16.90
C ASN A 392 13.61 0.95 16.55
N LEU A 393 14.65 1.71 16.91
CA LEU A 393 14.81 3.14 16.60
C LEU A 393 14.65 3.42 15.11
N ARG A 394 15.29 2.60 14.25
CA ARG A 394 15.21 2.74 12.80
C ARG A 394 13.77 2.62 12.29
N LYS A 395 12.96 1.70 12.84
CA LYS A 395 11.53 1.55 12.48
C LYS A 395 10.72 2.77 12.91
N CYS A 396 10.99 3.30 14.10
CA CYS A 396 10.39 4.53 14.61
C CYS A 396 10.71 5.73 13.69
N ALA A 397 12.00 5.92 13.39
CA ALA A 397 12.50 6.97 12.52
C ALA A 397 11.93 6.87 11.10
N LYS A 398 11.87 5.66 10.53
CA LYS A 398 11.22 5.42 9.22
C LYS A 398 9.78 5.92 9.22
N LYS A 399 8.99 5.64 10.27
CA LYS A 399 7.62 6.15 10.36
C LYS A 399 7.59 7.69 10.41
N ILE A 400 8.50 8.32 11.14
CA ILE A 400 8.57 9.78 11.25
C ILE A 400 8.99 10.41 9.91
N THR A 401 10.05 9.91 9.27
CA THR A 401 10.55 10.39 7.98
C THR A 401 9.47 10.31 6.92
N ILE A 402 8.79 9.16 6.75
CA ILE A 402 7.69 9.02 5.78
C ILE A 402 6.53 9.99 6.11
N ASN A 403 6.22 10.19 7.40
CA ASN A 403 5.25 11.22 7.78
C ASN A 403 5.73 12.63 7.44
N ALA A 404 7.00 12.97 7.63
CA ALA A 404 7.53 14.29 7.27
C ALA A 404 7.44 14.55 5.76
N LEU A 405 7.79 13.53 4.95
CA LEU A 405 7.69 13.61 3.50
C LEU A 405 6.24 13.85 3.04
N TYR A 406 5.26 13.15 3.61
CA TYR A 406 3.87 13.16 3.11
C TYR A 406 2.87 14.00 3.91
N ALA A 407 3.26 14.51 5.08
CA ALA A 407 2.38 15.33 5.90
C ALA A 407 1.99 16.61 5.17
N SER A 408 0.80 17.10 5.54
CA SER A 408 0.31 18.40 5.09
C SER A 408 1.30 19.51 5.50
N PRO A 409 1.54 20.52 4.64
CA PRO A 409 2.42 21.66 4.96
C PRO A 409 2.00 22.48 6.19
N LYS A 410 0.71 22.41 6.55
CA LYS A 410 0.14 23.06 7.75
C LYS A 410 1.00 22.76 9.00
N LYS A 411 1.17 23.78 9.85
CA LYS A 411 1.93 23.68 11.11
C LYS A 411 1.49 22.43 11.89
N SER A 412 2.42 21.48 11.98
CA SER A 412 2.25 20.29 12.81
C SER A 412 2.56 20.64 14.26
N ARG A 413 1.73 20.18 15.19
CA ARG A 413 2.00 20.25 16.64
C ARG A 413 2.86 19.08 17.13
N VAL A 414 3.43 18.30 16.21
CA VAL A 414 4.23 17.11 16.51
C VAL A 414 5.70 17.50 16.58
N LYS A 415 6.30 17.40 17.77
CA LYS A 415 7.72 17.68 18.00
C LYS A 415 8.63 16.95 17.01
N ALA A 416 8.43 15.65 16.81
CA ALA A 416 9.24 14.87 15.87
C ALA A 416 9.20 15.40 14.43
N LEU A 417 8.09 15.97 13.99
CA LEU A 417 8.00 16.59 12.68
C LEU A 417 8.63 17.98 12.66
N GLN A 418 8.53 18.75 13.75
CA GLN A 418 9.21 20.05 13.89
C GLN A 418 10.73 19.88 13.90
N ASP A 419 11.24 18.92 14.66
CA ASP A 419 12.65 18.61 14.74
C ASP A 419 13.20 18.08 13.40
N PHE A 420 12.41 17.31 12.64
CA PHE A 420 12.77 16.98 11.26
C PHE A 420 12.93 18.23 10.38
N LYS A 421 12.05 19.23 10.54
CA LYS A 421 12.17 20.51 9.82
C LYS A 421 13.42 21.30 10.23
N ILE A 422 13.83 21.19 11.49
CA ILE A 422 15.09 21.80 11.98
C ILE A 422 16.29 21.08 11.38
N LEU A 423 16.21 19.76 11.25
CA LEU A 423 17.28 18.93 10.69
C LEU A 423 17.47 19.18 9.18
N PHE A 424 16.37 19.36 8.44
CA PHE A 424 16.38 19.55 6.99
C PHE A 424 15.48 20.72 6.53
N PRO A 425 15.88 21.98 6.81
CA PRO A 425 15.04 23.15 6.58
C PRO A 425 14.74 23.45 5.12
N GLU A 426 15.72 23.38 4.21
CA GLU A 426 15.54 23.69 2.79
C GLU A 426 14.79 22.57 2.08
N VAL A 427 15.10 21.30 2.40
CA VAL A 427 14.31 20.13 1.96
C VAL A 427 12.85 20.30 2.37
N THR A 428 12.59 20.70 3.63
CA THR A 428 11.24 20.91 4.13
C THR A 428 10.50 22.02 3.37
N LYS A 429 11.15 23.14 3.04
CA LYS A 429 10.53 24.21 2.26
C LYS A 429 10.07 23.68 0.90
N LEU A 430 10.93 22.95 0.19
CA LEU A 430 10.57 22.34 -1.09
C LEU A 430 9.44 21.31 -0.94
N LEU A 431 9.49 20.44 0.08
CA LEU A 431 8.40 19.51 0.37
C LEU A 431 7.07 20.24 0.57
N ASP A 432 7.07 21.32 1.35
CA ASP A 432 5.86 22.08 1.67
C ASP A 432 5.26 22.73 0.40
N VAL A 433 6.10 23.28 -0.48
CA VAL A 433 5.71 23.89 -1.77
C VAL A 433 5.17 22.85 -2.76
N MET A 434 5.83 21.69 -2.88
CA MET A 434 5.37 20.58 -3.73
C MET A 434 4.02 19.98 -3.28
N LYS A 435 3.63 20.22 -2.02
CA LYS A 435 2.37 19.72 -1.42
C LYS A 435 1.31 20.81 -1.24
N GLN A 436 1.60 22.06 -1.61
CA GLN A 436 0.78 23.23 -1.30
C GLN A 436 -0.62 23.16 -1.94
N SER A 437 -0.70 22.79 -3.23
CA SER A 437 -1.97 22.70 -3.97
C SER A 437 -2.80 21.50 -3.51
N LYS A 438 -2.25 20.29 -3.61
CA LYS A 438 -2.83 19.08 -3.03
C LYS A 438 -1.74 18.23 -2.40
N LYS A 439 -1.88 17.97 -1.09
CA LYS A 439 -0.91 17.16 -0.32
C LYS A 439 -0.56 15.79 -0.90
N ALA A 440 -1.44 15.22 -1.73
CA ALA A 440 -1.26 13.89 -2.31
C ALA A 440 -0.44 13.91 -3.61
N GLU A 441 -0.21 15.07 -4.24
CA GLU A 441 0.45 15.16 -5.55
C GLU A 441 1.92 14.73 -5.47
N LEU A 442 2.70 15.19 -4.48
CA LEU A 442 4.08 14.73 -4.29
C LEU A 442 4.19 13.22 -4.00
N PRO A 443 3.44 12.63 -3.04
CA PRO A 443 3.46 11.17 -2.86
C PRO A 443 3.12 10.40 -4.14
N ILE A 444 2.11 10.84 -4.89
CA ILE A 444 1.71 10.20 -6.15
C ILE A 444 2.83 10.30 -7.19
N LEU A 445 3.48 11.46 -7.31
CA LEU A 445 4.62 11.66 -8.21
C LEU A 445 5.76 10.68 -7.88
N MET A 446 6.17 10.60 -6.61
CA MET A 446 7.25 9.73 -6.19
C MET A 446 6.91 8.24 -6.40
N GLN A 447 5.67 7.83 -6.09
CA GLN A 447 5.18 6.48 -6.36
C GLN A 447 5.11 6.16 -7.85
N ARG A 448 4.82 7.16 -8.70
CA ARG A 448 4.79 7.01 -10.15
C ARG A 448 6.19 6.84 -10.73
N ILE A 449 7.18 7.62 -10.27
CA ILE A 449 8.60 7.45 -10.66
C ILE A 449 9.06 6.03 -10.34
N GLU A 450 8.78 5.56 -9.11
CA GLU A 450 9.09 4.18 -8.69
C GLU A 450 8.47 3.15 -9.64
N ALA A 451 7.16 3.25 -9.88
CA ALA A 451 6.42 2.31 -10.71
C ALA A 451 6.95 2.30 -12.15
N LYS A 452 7.30 3.45 -12.73
CA LYS A 452 7.83 3.53 -14.08
C LYS A 452 9.22 2.92 -14.21
N CYS A 453 10.11 3.27 -13.29
CA CYS A 453 11.45 2.73 -13.27
C CYS A 453 11.43 1.19 -13.12
N VAL A 454 10.70 0.66 -12.13
CA VAL A 454 10.72 -0.78 -11.84
C VAL A 454 9.93 -1.58 -12.88
N LEU A 455 8.71 -1.14 -13.24
CA LEU A 455 7.79 -1.93 -14.06
C LEU A 455 7.99 -1.75 -15.56
N ASP A 456 8.18 -0.51 -16.02
CA ASP A 456 8.20 -0.19 -17.45
C ASP A 456 9.62 -0.12 -18.02
N HIS A 457 10.65 0.03 -17.17
CA HIS A 457 12.06 0.06 -17.58
C HIS A 457 12.83 -1.20 -17.14
N CYS A 458 13.07 -1.37 -15.84
CA CYS A 458 13.98 -2.40 -15.32
C CYS A 458 13.47 -3.81 -15.62
N SER A 459 12.31 -4.18 -15.06
CA SER A 459 11.76 -5.53 -15.24
C SER A 459 11.46 -5.88 -16.69
N LYS A 460 11.12 -4.88 -17.53
CA LYS A 460 10.85 -5.09 -18.95
C LYS A 460 12.12 -5.45 -19.71
N LYS A 461 13.23 -4.75 -19.44
CA LYS A 461 14.55 -5.06 -20.03
C LYS A 461 15.06 -6.42 -19.54
N ILE A 462 14.98 -6.71 -18.24
CA ILE A 462 15.40 -8.01 -17.67
C ILE A 462 14.57 -9.15 -18.28
N SER A 463 13.24 -9.03 -18.30
CA SER A 463 12.37 -10.08 -18.88
C SER A 463 12.60 -10.30 -20.37
N LYS A 464 13.04 -9.28 -21.12
CA LYS A 464 13.38 -9.43 -22.54
C LYS A 464 14.68 -10.22 -22.72
N LYS A 465 15.66 -10.00 -21.84
CA LYS A 465 16.96 -10.68 -21.87
C LYS A 465 16.89 -12.10 -21.29
N HIS A 466 16.05 -12.31 -20.28
CA HIS A 466 15.84 -13.59 -19.60
C HIS A 466 14.35 -13.96 -19.57
N PRO A 467 13.77 -14.45 -20.68
CA PRO A 467 12.33 -14.71 -20.77
C PRO A 467 11.81 -15.74 -19.77
N GLU A 468 12.64 -16.72 -19.38
CA GLU A 468 12.32 -17.80 -18.46
C GLU A 468 12.58 -17.45 -16.98
N MET A 469 13.17 -16.29 -16.69
CA MET A 469 13.41 -15.87 -15.31
C MET A 469 12.11 -15.41 -14.68
N LEU A 470 11.72 -16.05 -13.57
CA LEU A 470 10.62 -15.59 -12.74
C LEU A 470 10.85 -14.13 -12.32
N LEU A 471 9.89 -13.26 -12.59
CA LEU A 471 9.95 -11.86 -12.16
C LEU A 471 8.62 -11.43 -11.54
N ILE A 472 8.67 -11.08 -10.26
CA ILE A 472 7.54 -10.51 -9.53
C ILE A 472 7.93 -9.11 -9.07
N ALA A 473 7.14 -8.11 -9.44
CA ALA A 473 7.31 -6.77 -8.89
C ALA A 473 6.52 -6.58 -7.60
N ARG A 474 7.16 -6.00 -6.57
CA ARG A 474 6.50 -5.58 -5.32
C ARG A 474 6.90 -4.17 -4.95
N HIS A 475 6.20 -3.18 -5.52
CA HIS A 475 6.53 -1.76 -5.36
C HIS A 475 7.91 -1.41 -5.93
N ASP A 476 8.86 -1.11 -5.07
CA ASP A 476 10.24 -0.74 -5.31
C ASP A 476 11.18 -1.96 -5.44
N SER A 477 10.65 -3.18 -5.45
CA SER A 477 11.44 -4.40 -5.48
C SER A 477 11.08 -5.35 -6.63
N LEU A 478 12.06 -6.20 -6.97
CA LEU A 478 11.91 -7.37 -7.83
C LEU A 478 12.23 -8.65 -7.06
N VAL A 479 11.45 -9.70 -7.33
CA VAL A 479 11.61 -11.03 -6.72
C VAL A 479 11.81 -12.05 -7.83
N THR A 480 12.72 -12.99 -7.60
CA THR A 480 12.97 -14.15 -8.46
C THR A 480 13.31 -15.37 -7.61
N THR A 481 13.58 -16.51 -8.25
CA THR A 481 14.07 -17.72 -7.58
C THR A 481 15.50 -17.52 -7.09
N GLU A 482 15.86 -18.19 -6.01
CA GLU A 482 17.17 -18.03 -5.38
C GLU A 482 18.35 -18.26 -6.34
N ASP A 483 18.25 -19.27 -7.23
CA ASP A 483 19.29 -19.60 -8.22
C ASP A 483 19.52 -18.48 -9.27
N LYS A 484 18.50 -17.68 -9.56
CA LYS A 484 18.56 -16.54 -10.51
C LYS A 484 18.80 -15.20 -9.84
N PHE A 485 18.81 -15.14 -8.52
CA PHE A 485 18.77 -13.89 -7.78
C PHE A 485 19.97 -12.98 -8.06
N GLU A 486 21.20 -13.49 -7.99
CA GLU A 486 22.39 -12.64 -8.16
C GLU A 486 22.46 -12.04 -9.57
N LEU A 487 22.04 -12.81 -10.60
CA LEU A 487 21.92 -12.31 -11.97
C LEU A 487 20.85 -11.21 -12.07
N MET A 488 19.66 -11.47 -11.55
CA MET A 488 18.55 -10.51 -11.55
C MET A 488 18.94 -9.21 -10.83
N LYS A 489 19.54 -9.33 -9.64
CA LYS A 489 19.96 -8.20 -8.81
C LYS A 489 21.02 -7.35 -9.51
N LYS A 490 22.02 -7.99 -10.13
CA LYS A 490 23.05 -7.28 -10.91
C LYS A 490 22.42 -6.45 -12.03
N GLU A 491 21.58 -7.06 -12.86
CA GLU A 491 20.92 -6.34 -13.96
C GLU A 491 19.96 -5.27 -13.45
N PHE A 492 19.23 -5.54 -12.37
CA PHE A 492 18.35 -4.56 -11.76
C PHE A 492 19.14 -3.33 -11.29
N ASN A 493 20.30 -3.55 -10.65
CA ASN A 493 21.15 -2.46 -10.19
C ASN A 493 21.73 -1.63 -11.35
N GLU A 494 22.27 -2.28 -12.37
CA GLU A 494 22.80 -1.60 -13.57
C GLU A 494 21.73 -0.74 -14.25
N LEU A 495 20.52 -1.27 -14.39
CA LEU A 495 19.40 -0.55 -15.01
C LEU A 495 18.86 0.59 -14.13
N LEU A 496 18.88 0.44 -12.80
CA LEU A 496 18.55 1.52 -11.88
C LEU A 496 19.56 2.66 -11.98
N ASN A 497 20.85 2.33 -12.04
CA ASN A 497 21.91 3.32 -12.16
C ASN A 497 21.81 4.08 -13.48
N ASP A 498 21.58 3.37 -14.60
CA ASP A 498 21.30 3.97 -15.92
C ASP A 498 20.06 4.87 -15.90
N TYR A 499 18.98 4.43 -15.26
CA TYR A 499 17.72 5.16 -15.25
C TYR A 499 17.79 6.47 -14.45
N PHE A 500 18.47 6.46 -13.31
CA PHE A 500 18.56 7.60 -12.40
C PHE A 500 19.82 8.44 -12.58
N ASP A 501 20.81 7.96 -13.34
CA ASP A 501 22.15 8.55 -13.48
C ASP A 501 22.87 8.70 -12.13
N ILE A 502 22.60 7.77 -11.20
CA ILE A 502 23.16 7.74 -9.83
C ILE A 502 23.26 6.30 -9.35
N ASP A 503 24.30 5.98 -8.57
CA ASP A 503 24.44 4.67 -7.92
C ASP A 503 23.28 4.40 -6.94
N VAL A 504 22.55 3.32 -7.20
CA VAL A 504 21.43 2.86 -6.39
C VAL A 504 21.86 1.69 -5.53
N VAL A 505 21.59 1.78 -4.23
CA VAL A 505 21.89 0.69 -3.29
C VAL A 505 20.65 -0.20 -3.12
N LEU A 506 20.82 -1.50 -3.36
CA LEU A 506 19.79 -2.50 -3.17
C LEU A 506 19.88 -3.17 -1.79
N GLY A 507 18.71 -3.39 -1.18
CA GLY A 507 18.49 -4.29 -0.06
C GLY A 507 18.15 -5.69 -0.58
N GLU A 508 18.29 -6.69 0.29
CA GLU A 508 17.98 -8.08 -0.03
C GLU A 508 17.13 -8.71 1.06
N GLU A 509 16.20 -9.58 0.66
CA GLU A 509 15.39 -10.36 1.58
C GLU A 509 15.12 -11.76 1.00
N LEU A 510 15.55 -12.79 1.73
CA LEU A 510 15.26 -14.19 1.41
C LEU A 510 13.90 -14.59 1.97
N TRP A 511 13.09 -15.24 1.14
CA TRP A 511 11.76 -15.77 1.50
C TRP A 511 11.90 -17.25 1.84
N GLU A 512 12.57 -17.53 2.95
CA GLU A 512 12.72 -18.88 3.49
C GLU A 512 12.19 -18.94 4.92
N GLU A 513 11.72 -20.12 5.33
CA GLU A 513 11.38 -20.36 6.72
C GLU A 513 12.64 -20.19 7.57
N LYS A 514 12.59 -19.21 8.49
CA LYS A 514 13.64 -19.09 9.49
C LYS A 514 13.52 -20.29 10.42
N VAL A 515 14.46 -21.23 10.32
CA VAL A 515 14.59 -22.33 11.28
C VAL A 515 14.75 -21.69 12.66
N SER A 516 13.69 -21.76 13.47
CA SER A 516 13.61 -21.15 14.80
C SER A 516 13.88 -22.16 15.90
#